data_AF-A0A7S3B5P1-F1
#
_entry.id   AF-A0A7S3B5P1-F1
#
_cell.length_a   1.000
_cell.length_b   1.000
_cell.length_c   1.000
_cell.angle_alpha   90.00
_cell.angle_beta   90.00
_cell.angle_gamma   90.00
#
_symmetry.space_group_name_H-M   'P 1'
#
loop_
_entity.id
_entity.type
_entity.pdbx_description
1 polymer ?
#
loop_
_entity_poly.entity_id
_entity_poly.type
_entity_poly.pdbx_seq_one_letter_code
_entity_poly.pdbx_strand_id
1 'polypeptide(L)'
;MGSSSEHVSFRPPPPYDAERRNSDMVARNEHIEMVGREMLVQIGRKQNIQEKLRQCWLREGVNHYENCRELAHKYKEATEAVGMGWKYSYTNHAAEKPAEE
;
A
#
# COMPACT_ATOMS: atom_id res chain seq x y z
N MET A 1 -3.95 25.28 15.58
CA MET A 1 -2.65 24.59 15.75
C MET A 1 -2.42 23.75 14.51
N GLY A 2 -1.86 24.35 13.46
CA GLY A 2 -1.58 23.66 12.21
C GLY A 2 -0.22 22.98 12.31
N SER A 3 -0.22 21.65 12.30
CA SER A 3 1.02 20.90 12.10
C SER A 3 1.39 21.06 10.63
N SER A 4 2.45 21.82 10.34
CA SER A 4 3.06 21.84 9.01
C SER A 4 3.51 20.42 8.69
N SER A 5 2.87 19.78 7.70
CA SER A 5 3.23 18.44 7.25
C SER A 5 4.59 18.49 6.57
N GLU A 6 5.67 18.35 7.33
CA GLU A 6 7.00 18.14 6.75
C GLU A 6 7.05 16.77 6.07
N HIS A 7 7.48 16.78 4.81
CA HIS A 7 7.68 15.56 4.05
C HIS A 7 8.99 14.88 4.51
N VAL A 8 8.89 13.69 5.09
CA VAL A 8 10.04 12.89 5.51
C VAL A 8 10.42 11.94 4.37
N SER A 9 11.67 12.04 3.88
CA SER A 9 12.24 11.10 2.92
C SER A 9 13.08 10.03 3.62
N PHE A 10 12.95 8.77 3.21
CA PHE A 10 13.73 7.65 3.75
C PHE A 10 14.84 7.23 2.78
N ARG A 11 16.01 6.85 3.32
CA ARG A 11 17.12 6.27 2.55
C ARG A 11 16.76 4.84 2.11
N PRO A 12 17.19 4.36 0.93
CA PRO A 12 17.10 2.95 0.56
C PRO A 12 17.88 2.06 1.55
N PRO A 13 17.32 0.90 1.94
CA PRO A 13 18.00 -0.06 2.81
C PRO A 13 19.14 -0.78 2.07
N PRO A 14 20.05 -1.44 2.82
CA PRO A 14 21.08 -2.30 2.27
C PRO A 14 20.47 -3.50 1.53
N PRO A 15 21.26 -4.13 0.62
CA PRO A 15 20.79 -5.30 -0.10
C PRO A 15 20.45 -6.44 0.88
N TYR A 16 19.23 -6.97 0.78
CA TYR A 16 18.74 -8.08 1.59
C TYR A 16 18.60 -9.33 0.72
N ASP A 17 19.30 -10.40 1.09
CA ASP A 17 19.20 -11.71 0.45
C ASP A 17 18.00 -12.48 1.02
N ALA A 18 16.95 -12.62 0.21
CA ALA A 18 15.73 -13.32 0.59
C ALA A 18 15.95 -14.85 0.75
N GLU A 19 16.91 -15.45 0.04
CA GLU A 19 17.23 -16.88 0.13
C GLU A 19 17.97 -17.18 1.43
N ARG A 20 18.85 -16.27 1.86
CA ARG A 20 19.57 -16.35 3.14
C ARG A 20 19.04 -15.32 4.15
N ARG A 21 17.73 -15.39 4.44
CA ARG A 21 17.00 -14.50 5.36
C ARG A 21 17.72 -14.16 6.67
N ASN A 22 18.45 -15.11 7.25
CA ASN A 22 19.08 -14.97 8.56
C ASN A 22 20.59 -14.69 8.50
N SER A 23 21.15 -14.43 7.33
CA SER A 23 22.59 -14.13 7.17
C SER A 23 22.96 -12.76 7.75
N ASP A 24 22.10 -11.77 7.59
CA ASP A 24 22.26 -10.42 8.14
C ASP A 24 20.95 -9.95 8.77
N MET A 25 20.96 -9.80 10.09
CA MET A 25 19.79 -9.36 10.86
C MET A 25 19.48 -7.89 10.67
N VAL A 26 20.49 -7.05 10.44
CA VAL A 26 20.31 -5.60 10.28
C VAL A 26 19.67 -5.33 8.92
N ALA A 27 20.24 -5.90 7.85
CA ALA A 27 19.69 -5.77 6.51
C ALA A 27 18.25 -6.31 6.42
N ARG A 28 17.97 -7.43 7.11
CA ARG A 28 16.62 -7.97 7.22
C ARG A 28 15.65 -6.99 7.89
N ASN A 29 16.02 -6.42 9.03
CA ASN A 29 15.13 -5.52 9.78
C ASN A 29 14.84 -4.23 9.00
N GLU A 30 15.85 -3.64 8.37
CA GLU A 30 15.68 -2.43 7.55
C GLU A 30 14.81 -2.70 6.31
N HIS A 31 14.95 -3.87 5.69
CA HIS A 31 14.05 -4.31 4.62
C HIS A 31 12.62 -4.48 5.11
N ILE A 32 12.43 -5.08 6.30
CA ILE A 32 11.11 -5.24 6.92
C ILE A 32 10.43 -3.88 7.15
N GLU A 33 11.17 -2.92 7.67
CA GLU A 33 10.68 -1.56 7.89
C GLU A 33 10.28 -0.87 6.58
N MET A 34 11.09 -1.04 5.52
CA MET A 34 10.81 -0.47 4.20
C MET A 34 9.50 -1.03 3.62
N VAL A 35 9.33 -2.36 3.60
CA VAL A 35 8.09 -3.01 3.16
C VAL A 35 6.89 -2.56 3.99
N GLY A 36 7.05 -2.43 5.30
CA GLY A 36 6.01 -1.91 6.19
C GLY A 36 5.58 -0.49 5.83
N ARG A 37 6.53 0.40 5.51
CA ARG A 37 6.25 1.79 5.09
C ARG A 37 5.52 1.81 3.74
N GLU A 38 5.95 1.03 2.76
CA GLU A 38 5.29 0.94 1.46
C GLU A 38 3.85 0.41 1.59
N MET A 39 3.63 -0.56 2.46
CA MET A 39 2.29 -1.06 2.78
C MET A 39 1.41 0.04 3.37
N LEU A 40 1.93 0.83 4.32
CA LEU A 40 1.20 1.98 4.87
C LEU A 40 0.85 3.01 3.78
N VAL A 41 1.72 3.23 2.80
CA VAL A 41 1.41 4.09 1.64
C VAL A 41 0.24 3.52 0.83
N GLN A 42 0.21 2.22 0.56
CA GLN A 42 -0.91 1.59 -0.15
C GLN A 42 -2.23 1.66 0.65
N ILE A 43 -2.17 1.45 1.96
CA ILE A 43 -3.32 1.64 2.86
C ILE A 43 -3.82 3.09 2.80
N GLY A 44 -2.91 4.07 2.86
CA GLY A 44 -3.25 5.49 2.75
C GLY A 44 -3.90 5.84 1.42
N ARG A 45 -3.40 5.28 0.30
CA ARG A 45 -4.01 5.43 -1.03
C ARG A 45 -5.43 4.85 -1.06
N LYS A 46 -5.64 3.65 -0.52
CA LYS A 46 -6.97 3.04 -0.41
C LYS A 46 -7.91 3.91 0.42
N GLN A 47 -7.47 4.40 1.57
CA GLN A 47 -8.26 5.30 2.43
C GLN A 47 -8.64 6.60 1.71
N ASN A 48 -7.73 7.17 0.92
CA ASN A 48 -8.02 8.35 0.09
C ASN A 48 -9.14 8.07 -0.94
N ILE A 49 -9.09 6.92 -1.61
CA ILE A 49 -10.13 6.51 -2.57
C ILE A 49 -11.46 6.27 -1.84
N GLN A 50 -11.42 5.64 -0.67
CA GLN A 50 -12.60 5.38 0.16
C GLN A 50 -13.30 6.68 0.57
N GLU A 51 -12.53 7.70 0.96
CA GLU A 51 -13.07 9.02 1.29
C GLU A 51 -13.73 9.69 0.08
N LYS A 52 -13.07 9.67 -1.08
CA LYS A 52 -13.63 10.19 -2.34
C LYS A 52 -14.92 9.48 -2.74
N LEU A 53 -14.97 8.15 -2.57
CA LEU A 53 -16.17 7.35 -2.85
C LEU A 53 -17.31 7.74 -1.91
N ARG A 54 -17.03 7.87 -0.60
CA ARG A 54 -18.03 8.29 0.40
C ARG A 54 -18.60 9.68 0.06
N GLN A 55 -17.75 10.61 -0.34
CA GLN A 55 -18.17 11.94 -0.78
C GLN A 55 -18.99 11.91 -2.07
N CYS A 56 -18.65 11.02 -3.02
CA CYS A 56 -19.42 10.84 -4.24
C CYS A 56 -20.83 10.34 -3.92
N TRP A 57 -20.96 9.33 -3.06
CA TRP A 57 -22.25 8.81 -2.62
C TRP A 57 -23.11 9.86 -1.92
N LEU A 58 -22.49 10.70 -1.07
CA LEU A 58 -23.19 11.80 -0.41
C LEU A 58 -23.66 12.89 -1.38
N ARG A 59 -22.90 13.16 -2.45
CA ARG A 59 -23.23 14.20 -3.44
C ARG A 59 -24.32 13.76 -4.43
N GLU A 60 -24.23 12.53 -4.94
CA GLU A 60 -25.13 12.01 -5.98
C GLU A 60 -26.49 11.54 -5.43
N GLY A 61 -26.54 11.15 -4.16
CA GLY A 61 -27.77 10.69 -3.51
C GLY A 61 -28.29 9.39 -4.13
N VAL A 62 -29.33 9.47 -4.97
CA VAL A 62 -30.00 8.28 -5.52
C VAL A 62 -29.19 7.66 -6.68
N ASN A 63 -28.53 8.45 -7.53
CA ASN A 63 -27.82 7.92 -8.72
C ASN A 63 -26.33 7.62 -8.50
N HIS A 64 -25.93 7.32 -7.26
CA HIS A 64 -24.53 7.05 -6.95
C HIS A 64 -23.99 5.76 -7.58
N TYR A 65 -24.85 4.81 -7.97
CA TYR A 65 -24.42 3.55 -8.58
C TYR A 65 -23.83 3.73 -9.98
N GLU A 66 -24.39 4.64 -10.79
CA GLU A 66 -23.89 4.90 -12.14
C GLU A 66 -22.75 5.91 -12.09
N ASN A 67 -22.96 7.04 -11.42
CA ASN A 67 -22.03 8.17 -11.42
C ASN A 67 -20.74 7.89 -10.63
N CYS A 68 -20.80 7.08 -9.56
CA CYS A 68 -19.63 6.73 -8.75
C CYS A 68 -19.03 5.35 -9.09
N ARG A 69 -19.45 4.71 -10.19
CA ARG A 69 -19.05 3.34 -10.57
C ARG A 69 -17.54 3.19 -10.72
N GLU A 70 -16.89 4.14 -11.38
CA GLU A 70 -15.44 4.09 -11.60
C GLU A 70 -14.66 4.20 -10.28
N LEU A 71 -15.12 5.05 -9.35
CA LEU A 71 -14.51 5.16 -8.02
C LEU A 71 -14.69 3.88 -7.22
N ALA A 72 -15.83 3.19 -7.37
CA ALA A 72 -16.07 1.91 -6.73
C ALA A 72 -15.13 0.81 -7.27
N HIS A 73 -14.89 0.77 -8.59
CA HIS A 73 -13.91 -0.14 -9.20
C HIS A 73 -12.49 0.13 -8.72
N LYS A 74 -12.06 1.40 -8.71
CA LYS A 74 -10.74 1.80 -8.18
C LYS A 74 -10.58 1.44 -6.70
N TYR A 75 -11.64 1.57 -5.91
CA TYR A 75 -11.62 1.15 -4.50
C TYR A 75 -11.48 -0.36 -4.36
N LYS A 76 -12.17 -1.13 -5.21
CA LYS A 76 -12.05 -2.59 -5.25
C LYS A 76 -10.62 -3.02 -5.61
N GLU A 77 -10.05 -2.46 -6.68
CA GLU A 77 -8.67 -2.72 -7.10
C GLU A 77 -7.66 -2.38 -5.99
N ALA A 78 -7.82 -1.21 -5.35
CA ALA A 78 -6.96 -0.81 -4.23
C ALA A 78 -7.11 -1.72 -2.99
N THR A 79 -8.30 -2.28 -2.77
CA THR A 79 -8.54 -3.22 -1.67
C THR A 79 -7.93 -4.58 -1.96
N GLU A 80 -7.98 -5.04 -3.22
CA GLU A 80 -7.34 -6.27 -3.67
C GLU A 80 -5.82 -6.17 -3.62
N ALA A 81 -5.26 -5.02 -3.99
CA ALA A 81 -3.82 -4.75 -3.94
C ALA A 81 -3.25 -4.79 -2.51
N VAL A 82 -3.99 -4.24 -1.53
CA VAL A 82 -3.61 -4.31 -0.10
C VAL A 82 -3.80 -5.72 0.48
N GLY A 83 -4.51 -6.62 -0.21
CA GLY A 83 -4.71 -8.00 0.19
C GLY A 83 -5.51 -8.19 1.50
N MET A 84 -5.99 -9.42 1.73
CA MET A 84 -6.47 -9.83 3.05
C MET A 84 -5.26 -10.19 3.91
N GLY A 85 -5.23 -9.74 5.18
CA GLY A 85 -4.05 -9.74 6.06
C GLY A 85 -3.26 -11.04 6.25
N TRP A 86 -3.74 -12.18 5.73
CA TRP A 86 -2.96 -13.43 5.66
C TRP A 86 -2.07 -13.55 4.42
N LYS A 87 -2.36 -12.85 3.31
CA LYS A 87 -1.54 -12.86 2.08
C LYS A 87 -0.27 -12.02 2.21
N TYR A 88 -0.23 -11.10 3.18
CA TYR A 88 0.94 -10.28 3.52
C TYR A 88 1.87 -10.94 4.57
N SER A 89 1.86 -12.27 4.66
CA SER A 89 2.97 -13.00 5.27
C SER A 89 4.24 -12.71 4.48
N TYR A 90 5.34 -12.40 5.18
CA TYR A 90 6.72 -12.20 4.67
C TYR A 90 7.24 -13.27 3.70
N THR A 91 6.50 -14.35 3.48
CA THR A 91 6.78 -15.43 2.55
C THR A 91 6.43 -15.09 1.10
N ASN A 92 5.53 -14.14 0.84
CA ASN A 92 4.96 -13.96 -0.50
C ASN A 92 5.60 -12.83 -1.35
N HIS A 93 6.33 -11.88 -0.73
CA HIS A 93 7.06 -10.84 -1.48
C HIS A 93 8.38 -11.31 -2.08
N ALA A 94 8.89 -12.49 -1.71
CA ALA A 94 10.08 -13.07 -2.34
C ALA A 94 9.84 -13.58 -3.77
N ALA A 95 8.59 -13.56 -4.26
CA ALA A 95 8.21 -14.12 -5.55
C ALA A 95 8.08 -13.09 -6.69
N GLU A 96 8.13 -11.79 -6.39
CA GLU A 96 8.15 -10.75 -7.43
C GLU A 96 9.59 -10.54 -7.89
N LYS A 97 10.05 -11.41 -8.80
CA LYS A 97 11.25 -11.14 -9.59
C LYS A 97 11.05 -9.81 -10.32
N PRO A 98 12.00 -8.85 -10.29
CA PRO A 98 11.91 -7.68 -11.14
C PRO A 98 11.86 -8.16 -12.60
N ALA A 99 10.95 -7.60 -13.39
CA ALA A 99 10.90 -7.83 -14.82
C ALA A 99 12.24 -7.37 -15.42
N GLU A 100 13.00 -8.31 -15.96
CA GLU A 100 14.14 -8.02 -16.82
C GLU A 100 13.62 -7.29 -18.07
N GLU A 101 14.23 -6.14 -18.39
CA GLU A 101 14.17 -5.48 -19.70
C GLU A 101 15.49 -5.75 -20.44
#